data_AF-A0A7V9L9I2-F1
#
_entry.id   AF-A0A7V9L9I2-F1
#
_cell.length_a   1.000
_cell.length_b   1.000
_cell.length_c   1.000
_cell.angle_alpha   90.00
_cell.angle_beta   90.00
_cell.angle_gamma   90.00
#
_symmetry.space_group_name_H-M   'P 1'
#
loop_
_entity.id
_entity.type
_entity.pdbx_description
1 polymer ?
#
loop_
_entity_poly.entity_id
_entity_poly.type
_entity_poly.pdbx_seq_one_letter_code
_entity_poly.pdbx_strand_id
1 'polypeptide(L)'
;MVQIAPCGGMFSGMVKLKLRAELLALVEQALEAARGAYAAAIEGATHPEARAENDKDTRGLEQSYLARGQAQRVAELEAGVANVTAMALRAFGDGDPIASGALILVEEGGKRTHYFVAPAGGG
;
A
#
# COMPACT_ATOMS: atom_id res chain seq x y z
N MET A 1 -20.24 15.34 3.22
CA MET A 1 -19.35 16.41 3.72
C MET A 1 -18.02 15.79 4.14
N VAL A 2 -16.89 16.37 3.75
CA VAL A 2 -15.55 15.89 4.16
C VAL A 2 -14.82 17.01 4.89
N GLN A 3 -14.30 16.74 6.08
CA GLN A 3 -13.57 17.74 6.87
C GLN A 3 -12.47 17.09 7.72
N ILE A 4 -11.50 17.89 8.15
CA ILE A 4 -10.50 17.44 9.13
C ILE A 4 -11.22 17.14 10.45
N ALA A 5 -10.93 15.99 11.05
CA ALA A 5 -11.58 15.59 12.29
C ALA A 5 -11.12 16.53 13.43
N PRO A 6 -12.06 17.17 14.17
CA PRO A 6 -11.70 18.06 15.27
C PRO A 6 -11.00 17.26 16.36
N CYS A 7 -9.81 17.71 16.76
CA CYS A 7 -8.91 16.90 17.57
C CYS A 7 -8.16 17.79 18.57
N GLY A 8 -8.41 17.60 19.87
CA GLY A 8 -7.60 18.20 20.93
C GLY A 8 -6.12 17.78 20.78
N GLY A 9 -5.22 18.76 20.71
CA GLY A 9 -3.90 18.61 20.08
C GLY A 9 -3.03 17.42 20.52
N MET A 10 -3.03 17.05 21.81
CA MET A 10 -2.13 16.01 22.32
C MET A 10 -2.65 14.58 22.07
N PHE A 11 -3.96 14.36 22.09
CA PHE A 11 -4.57 13.04 21.87
C PHE A 11 -4.52 12.62 20.39
N SER A 12 -4.62 13.60 19.48
CA SER A 12 -4.56 13.39 18.03
C SER A 12 -3.20 12.90 17.54
N GLY A 13 -2.10 13.44 18.10
CA GLY A 13 -0.74 13.06 17.70
C GLY A 13 -0.43 11.58 17.97
N MET A 14 -0.81 11.09 19.16
CA MET A 14 -0.59 9.69 19.53
C MET A 14 -1.43 8.73 18.68
N VAL A 15 -2.67 9.09 18.34
CA VAL A 15 -3.53 8.30 17.44
C VAL A 15 -2.90 8.20 16.06
N LYS A 16 -2.48 9.33 15.47
CA LYS A 16 -1.81 9.34 14.15
C LYS A 16 -0.54 8.51 14.12
N LEU A 17 0.25 8.54 15.20
CA LEU A 17 1.46 7.73 15.33
C LEU A 17 1.15 6.22 15.30
N LYS A 18 0.12 5.80 16.05
CA LYS A 18 -0.34 4.40 16.05
C LYS A 18 -0.86 3.98 14.69
N LEU A 19 -1.72 4.79 14.06
CA LEU A 19 -2.27 4.51 12.74
C LEU A 19 -1.18 4.40 11.67
N ARG A 20 -0.15 5.25 11.71
CA ARG A 20 1.00 5.13 10.80
C ARG A 20 1.75 3.82 11.02
N ALA A 21 1.98 3.44 12.28
CA ALA A 21 2.70 2.20 12.60
C ALA A 21 1.91 0.95 12.14
N GLU A 22 0.60 0.93 12.37
CA GLU A 22 -0.29 -0.15 11.91
C GLU A 22 -0.34 -0.23 10.38
N LEU A 23 -0.46 0.92 9.71
CA LEU A 23 -0.42 0.99 8.25
C LEU A 23 0.92 0.48 7.71
N LEU A 24 2.03 0.89 8.31
CA LEU A 24 3.36 0.46 7.89
C LEU A 24 3.50 -1.06 7.99
N ALA A 25 3.06 -1.64 9.11
CA ALA A 25 3.07 -3.10 9.30
C ALA A 25 2.22 -3.84 8.25
N LEU A 26 1.07 -3.27 7.86
CA LEU A 26 0.21 -3.85 6.81
C LEU A 26 0.89 -3.80 5.43
N VAL A 27 1.51 -2.67 5.08
CA VAL A 27 2.20 -2.52 3.79
C VAL A 27 3.44 -3.41 3.72
N GLU A 28 4.18 -3.55 4.82
CA GLU A 28 5.32 -4.47 4.93
C GLU A 28 4.90 -5.94 4.78
N GLN A 29 3.80 -6.35 5.42
CA GLN A 29 3.25 -7.71 5.23
C GLN A 29 2.86 -7.97 3.78
N ALA A 30 2.22 -6.99 3.12
CA ALA A 30 1.88 -7.08 1.70
C ALA A 30 3.14 -7.17 0.82
N LEU A 31 4.19 -6.42 1.15
CA LEU A 31 5.47 -6.47 0.44
C LEU A 31 6.12 -7.85 0.53
N GLU A 32 6.17 -8.44 1.72
CA GLU A 32 6.73 -9.78 1.91
C GLU A 32 5.93 -10.84 1.14
N ALA A 33 4.59 -10.75 1.13
CA ALA A 33 3.76 -11.62 0.31
C ALA A 33 4.05 -11.47 -1.20
N ALA A 34 4.20 -10.22 -1.68
CA ALA A 34 4.53 -9.95 -3.08
C ALA A 34 5.92 -10.45 -3.48
N ARG A 35 6.91 -10.34 -2.59
CA ARG A 35 8.25 -10.91 -2.80
C ARG A 35 8.23 -12.42 -2.91
N GLY A 36 7.45 -13.10 -2.07
CA GLY A 36 7.21 -14.55 -2.18
C GLY A 36 6.58 -14.94 -3.51
N ALA A 37 5.56 -14.21 -3.94
CA ALA A 37 4.91 -14.45 -5.24
C ALA A 37 5.84 -14.20 -6.43
N TYR A 38 6.69 -13.17 -6.35
CA TYR A 38 7.71 -12.89 -7.37
C TYR A 38 8.75 -14.02 -7.45
N ALA A 39 9.28 -14.48 -6.31
CA ALA A 39 10.24 -15.58 -6.27
C ALA A 39 9.67 -16.86 -6.90
N ALA A 40 8.42 -17.22 -6.56
CA ALA A 40 7.74 -18.38 -7.14
C ALA A 40 7.54 -18.24 -8.67
N ALA A 41 7.22 -17.04 -9.15
CA ALA A 41 7.07 -16.79 -10.59
C ALA A 41 8.41 -16.92 -11.35
N ILE A 42 9.53 -16.49 -10.75
CA ILE A 42 10.87 -16.64 -11.32
C ILE A 42 11.32 -18.10 -11.32
N GLU A 43 11.07 -18.83 -10.23
CA GLU A 43 11.35 -20.28 -10.15
C GLU A 43 10.57 -21.04 -11.24
N GLY A 44 9.27 -20.77 -11.38
CA GLY A 44 8.43 -21.34 -12.43
C GLY A 44 8.87 -21.00 -13.85
N ALA A 45 9.44 -19.82 -14.08
CA ALA A 45 9.98 -19.41 -15.38
C ALA A 45 11.35 -20.03 -15.71
N THR A 46 12.13 -20.43 -14.69
CA THR A 46 13.50 -20.95 -14.85
C THR A 46 13.59 -22.48 -14.74
N HIS A 47 12.50 -23.16 -14.34
CA HIS A 47 12.45 -24.61 -14.27
C HIS A 47 12.63 -25.26 -15.67
N PRO A 48 13.37 -26.39 -15.77
CA PRO A 48 13.62 -27.07 -17.03
C PRO A 48 12.35 -27.62 -17.72
N GLU A 49 11.24 -27.81 -16.99
CA GLU A 49 9.92 -28.15 -17.57
C GLU A 49 9.19 -26.93 -18.18
N ALA A 50 9.67 -25.70 -17.92
CA ALA A 50 9.20 -24.49 -18.59
C ALA A 50 9.93 -24.25 -19.93
N ARG A 51 10.89 -25.11 -20.30
CA ARG A 51 11.39 -25.17 -21.68
C ARG A 51 10.25 -25.63 -22.58
N ALA A 52 9.96 -24.83 -23.59
CA ALA A 52 8.99 -25.18 -24.62
C ALA A 52 9.28 -26.58 -25.18
N GLU A 53 8.43 -27.56 -24.85
CA GLU A 53 8.54 -28.91 -25.39
C GLU A 53 8.11 -28.97 -26.87
N ASN A 54 7.37 -27.96 -27.35
CA ASN A 54 7.14 -27.73 -28.79
C ASN A 54 6.87 -26.24 -29.12
N ASP A 55 6.83 -25.93 -30.43
CA ASP A 55 6.67 -24.59 -31.03
C ASP A 55 5.40 -23.79 -30.65
N LYS A 56 4.48 -24.38 -29.88
CA LYS A 56 3.23 -23.77 -29.39
C LYS A 56 3.19 -23.60 -27.87
N ASP A 57 4.27 -23.90 -27.15
CA ASP A 57 4.29 -23.79 -25.70
C ASP A 57 4.43 -22.32 -25.24
N THR A 58 3.35 -21.76 -24.72
CA THR A 58 3.27 -20.37 -24.22
C THR A 58 3.60 -20.24 -22.75
N ARG A 59 3.84 -21.35 -22.02
CA ARG A 59 3.99 -21.34 -20.56
C ARG A 59 5.16 -20.47 -20.11
N GLY A 60 6.31 -20.56 -20.77
CA GLY A 60 7.46 -19.70 -20.47
C GLY A 60 7.19 -18.20 -20.67
N LEU A 61 6.36 -17.85 -21.67
CA LEU A 61 5.97 -16.47 -21.95
C LEU A 61 4.96 -15.96 -20.90
N GLU A 62 3.94 -16.75 -20.57
CA GLU A 62 2.94 -16.43 -19.53
C GLU A 62 3.61 -16.27 -18.16
N GLN A 63 4.53 -17.15 -17.80
CA GLN A 63 5.31 -17.04 -16.56
C GLN A 63 6.19 -15.78 -16.54
N SER A 64 6.78 -15.39 -17.68
CA SER A 64 7.55 -14.14 -17.77
C SER A 64 6.68 -12.89 -17.57
N TYR A 65 5.44 -12.88 -18.10
CA TYR A 65 4.48 -11.79 -17.85
C TYR A 65 4.05 -11.74 -16.39
N LEU A 66 3.77 -12.89 -15.77
CA LEU A 66 3.45 -12.98 -14.34
C LEU A 66 4.60 -12.46 -13.48
N ALA A 67 5.83 -12.91 -13.74
CA ALA A 67 7.02 -12.44 -13.02
C ALA A 67 7.22 -10.92 -13.15
N ARG A 68 6.99 -10.35 -14.34
CA ARG A 68 7.03 -8.89 -14.56
C ARG A 68 5.96 -8.16 -13.74
N GLY A 69 4.72 -8.67 -13.73
CA GLY A 69 3.64 -8.10 -12.93
C GLY A 69 3.94 -8.13 -11.44
N GLN A 70 4.49 -9.25 -10.95
CA GLN A 70 4.91 -9.38 -9.55
C GLN A 70 6.09 -8.45 -9.21
N ALA A 71 7.06 -8.29 -10.11
CA ALA A 71 8.16 -7.34 -9.92
C ALA A 71 7.65 -5.89 -9.79
N GLN A 72 6.71 -5.49 -10.65
CA GLN A 72 6.07 -4.17 -10.54
C GLN A 72 5.35 -4.02 -9.20
N ARG A 73 4.62 -5.05 -8.75
CA ARG A 73 3.91 -5.02 -7.48
C ARG A 73 4.86 -4.86 -6.28
N VAL A 74 6.00 -5.56 -6.29
CA VAL A 74 7.05 -5.40 -5.27
C VAL A 74 7.56 -3.96 -5.27
N ALA A 75 7.90 -3.39 -6.42
CA ALA A 75 8.42 -2.02 -6.52
C ALA A 75 7.41 -0.97 -6.01
N GLU A 76 6.12 -1.13 -6.33
CA GLU A 76 5.05 -0.26 -5.82
C GLU A 76 4.93 -0.32 -4.29
N LEU A 77 5.03 -1.51 -3.71
CA LEU A 77 4.96 -1.71 -2.26
C LEU A 77 6.20 -1.18 -1.55
N GLU A 78 7.40 -1.34 -2.12
CA GLU A 78 8.64 -0.74 -1.59
C GLU A 78 8.55 0.79 -1.57
N ALA A 79 8.08 1.39 -2.66
CA ALA A 79 7.80 2.82 -2.71
C ALA A 79 6.74 3.23 -1.67
N GLY A 80 5.71 2.39 -1.46
CA GLY A 80 4.68 2.58 -0.45
C GLY A 80 5.24 2.61 0.97
N VAL A 81 6.07 1.63 1.34
CA VAL A 81 6.77 1.58 2.63
C VAL A 81 7.61 2.84 2.83
N ALA A 82 8.39 3.24 1.83
CA ALA A 82 9.21 4.44 1.89
C ALA A 82 8.36 5.72 2.10
N ASN A 83 7.28 5.86 1.34
CA ASN A 83 6.39 7.02 1.41
C ASN A 83 5.64 7.11 2.75
N VAL A 84 5.13 5.99 3.27
CA VAL A 84 4.46 5.95 4.59
C VAL A 84 5.46 6.22 5.72
N THR A 85 6.69 5.71 5.61
CA THR A 85 7.75 5.99 6.60
C THR A 85 8.12 7.47 6.62
N ALA A 86 8.25 8.09 5.46
CA ALA A 86 8.62 9.50 5.31
C ALA A 86 7.46 10.49 5.56
N MET A 87 6.21 10.00 5.73
CA MET A 87 5.07 10.89 5.89
C MET A 87 5.14 11.72 7.17
N ALA A 88 4.88 13.02 7.05
CA ALA A 88 4.82 13.94 8.17
C ALA A 88 3.48 13.82 8.92
N LEU A 89 3.52 13.65 10.24
CA LEU A 89 2.33 13.65 11.11
C LEU A 89 2.13 15.03 11.74
N ARG A 90 1.90 16.04 10.91
CA ARG A 90 1.67 17.41 11.39
C ARG A 90 0.32 17.57 12.09
N ALA A 91 0.22 18.60 12.92
CA ALA A 91 -1.07 19.13 13.36
C ALA A 91 -1.78 19.79 12.17
N PHE A 92 -3.11 19.67 12.15
CA PHE A 92 -3.95 20.35 11.16
C PHE A 92 -4.95 21.21 11.92
N GLY A 93 -5.10 22.46 11.51
CA GLY A 93 -6.07 23.41 12.05
C GLY A 93 -7.30 23.58 11.16
N ASP A 94 -8.24 24.39 11.62
CA ASP A 94 -9.43 24.75 10.86
C ASP A 94 -9.03 25.51 9.59
N GLY A 95 -9.56 25.06 8.44
CA GLY A 95 -9.26 25.65 7.13
C GLY A 95 -7.96 25.15 6.48
N ASP A 96 -7.15 24.31 7.15
CA ASP A 96 -6.02 23.67 6.50
C ASP A 96 -6.49 22.73 5.37
N PRO A 97 -5.75 22.66 4.24
CA PRO A 97 -6.04 21.67 3.22
C PRO A 97 -5.77 20.25 3.74
N ILE A 98 -6.64 19.31 3.35
CA ILE A 98 -6.46 17.88 3.63
C ILE A 98 -5.22 17.39 2.88
N ALA A 99 -4.33 16.70 3.60
CA ALA A 99 -3.10 16.13 3.05
C ALA A 99 -2.74 14.83 3.79
N SER A 100 -1.70 14.13 3.32
CA SER A 100 -1.16 12.95 4.01
C SER A 100 -0.84 13.27 5.48
N GLY A 101 -1.20 12.35 6.38
CA GLY A 101 -1.12 12.51 7.83
C GLY A 101 -2.35 13.15 8.48
N ALA A 102 -3.35 13.54 7.69
CA ALA A 102 -4.63 14.02 8.20
C ALA A 102 -5.52 12.85 8.67
N LEU A 103 -6.23 13.07 9.78
CA LEU A 103 -7.40 12.27 10.15
C LEU A 103 -8.62 13.10 9.76
N ILE A 104 -9.46 12.55 8.88
CA ILE A 104 -10.63 13.25 8.33
C ILE A 104 -11.92 12.53 8.73
N LEU A 105 -12.99 13.29 8.83
CA LEU A 105 -14.34 12.81 9.00
C LEU A 105 -15.10 12.99 7.69
N VAL A 106 -15.63 11.90 7.16
CA VAL A 106 -16.51 11.89 6.00
C VAL A 106 -17.92 11.59 6.48
N GLU A 107 -18.87 12.44 6.10
CA GLU A 107 -20.29 12.24 6.31
C GLU A 107 -20.99 12.00 4.97
N GLU A 108 -21.56 10.82 4.79
CA GLU A 108 -22.27 10.41 3.58
C GLU A 108 -23.52 9.59 3.96
N GLY A 109 -24.69 9.96 3.42
CA GLY A 109 -25.95 9.26 3.70
C GLY A 109 -26.32 9.19 5.20
N GLY A 110 -25.93 10.20 5.99
CA GLY A 110 -26.13 10.24 7.44
C GLY A 110 -25.16 9.37 8.25
N LYS A 111 -24.21 8.69 7.60
CA LYS A 111 -23.13 7.94 8.28
C LYS A 111 -21.87 8.78 8.37
N ARG A 112 -21.21 8.69 9.52
CA ARG A 112 -19.95 9.38 9.84
C ARG A 112 -18.82 8.37 9.95
N THR A 113 -17.81 8.50 9.08
CA THR A 113 -16.67 7.58 9.00
C THR A 113 -15.37 8.36 9.09
N HIS A 114 -14.43 7.88 9.90
CA HIS A 114 -13.09 8.45 9.99
C HIS A 114 -12.15 7.78 9.00
N TYR A 115 -11.31 8.56 8.33
CA TYR A 115 -10.26 8.09 7.44
C TYR A 115 -8.92 8.70 7.81
N PHE A 116 -7.88 7.89 7.78
CA PHE A 116 -6.51 8.36 7.86
C PHE A 116 -5.93 8.48 6.46
N VAL A 117 -5.55 9.70 6.08
CA VAL A 117 -5.03 9.99 4.74
C VAL A 117 -3.55 9.64 4.71
N ALA A 118 -3.19 8.65 3.89
CA ALA A 118 -1.82 8.17 3.75
C ALA A 118 -1.41 8.13 2.27
N PRO A 119 -0.10 8.22 1.96
CA PRO A 119 0.38 8.23 0.58
C PRO A 119 0.37 6.85 -0.09
N ALA A 120 0.19 5.77 0.68
CA ALA A 120 0.12 4.40 0.17
C ALA A 120 -0.65 3.49 1.15
N GLY A 121 -0.91 2.25 0.73
CA GLY A 121 -1.66 1.26 1.51
C GLY A 121 -3.17 1.49 1.53
N GLY A 122 -3.68 2.36 0.65
CA GLY A 122 -5.11 2.59 0.48
C GLY A 122 -5.82 1.46 -0.29
N GLY A 123 -7.08 1.24 0.07
CA GLY A 123 -8.03 0.28 -0.48
C GLY A 123 -9.42 0.54 0.06
#